data_AF-A0A7J3DJH0-F1
#
_entry.id   AF-A0A7J3DJH0-F1
#
_cell.length_a   1.000
_cell.length_b   1.000
_cell.length_c   1.000
_cell.angle_alpha   90.00
_cell.angle_beta   90.00
_cell.angle_gamma   90.00
#
_symmetry.space_group_name_H-M   'P 1'
#
loop_
_entity.id
_entity.type
_entity.pdbx_description
1 polymer ?
#
loop_
_entity_poly.entity_id
_entity_poly.type
_entity_poly.pdbx_seq_one_letter_code
_entity_poly.pdbx_strand_id
1 'polypeptide(L)'
;MGVLELLLGWLKGGQKKEKRYKCPNCGAEITLSMERCPNCGTRIKSMFRKKCPKCGALNPLDAKKCEKCGFDFEELEAMGGKTWYRCPRCGYRMDYYATRCPSCGIKFV
;
A
#
# COMPACT_ATOMS: atom_id res chain seq x y z
N MET A 1 23.92 20.23 -40.34
CA MET A 1 23.35 20.65 -39.04
C MET A 1 22.00 19.95 -38.88
N GLY A 2 21.80 18.91 -38.09
CA GLY A 2 22.68 18.13 -37.23
C GLY A 2 21.82 17.02 -36.63
N VAL A 3 21.85 15.83 -37.23
CA VAL A 3 21.21 14.60 -36.70
C VAL A 3 21.71 14.30 -35.26
N LEU A 4 22.82 14.93 -34.84
CA LEU A 4 23.32 14.99 -33.48
C LEU A 4 22.34 15.55 -32.44
N GLU A 5 21.43 16.48 -32.77
CA GLU A 5 20.50 17.05 -31.78
C GLU A 5 19.38 16.09 -31.37
N LEU A 6 19.05 15.11 -32.22
CA LEU A 6 18.05 14.07 -31.92
C LEU A 6 18.58 12.99 -30.96
N LEU A 7 19.90 12.84 -30.83
CA LEU A 7 20.53 11.87 -29.93
C LEU A 7 20.67 12.36 -28.48
N LEU A 8 20.56 13.68 -28.24
CA LEU A 8 20.76 14.27 -26.90
C LEU A 8 19.49 14.31 -26.03
N GLY A 9 18.31 14.01 -26.60
CA GLY A 9 17.03 14.06 -25.89
C GLY A 9 16.76 12.87 -24.95
N TRP A 10 17.46 11.74 -25.11
CA TRP A 10 17.14 10.48 -24.42
C TRP A 10 17.81 10.29 -23.04
N LEU A 11 18.73 11.16 -22.63
CA LEU A 11 19.49 10.99 -21.38
C LEU A 11 18.82 11.62 -20.14
N LYS A 12 17.64 12.25 -20.26
CA LYS A 12 16.93 12.85 -19.11
C LYS A 12 15.97 11.85 -18.44
N GLY A 13 16.47 10.64 -18.16
CA GLY A 13 15.84 9.69 -17.25
C GLY A 13 16.05 10.14 -15.81
N GLY A 14 15.25 11.09 -15.33
CA GLY A 14 15.31 11.55 -13.93
C GLY A 14 15.02 10.40 -12.98
N GLN A 15 16.03 10.00 -12.18
CA GLN A 15 15.85 9.01 -11.11
C GLN A 15 14.86 9.58 -10.07
N LYS A 16 13.60 9.13 -10.10
CA LYS A 16 12.64 9.46 -9.04
C LYS A 16 13.17 8.86 -7.74
N LYS A 17 13.65 9.70 -6.82
CA LYS A 17 14.02 9.28 -5.46
C LYS A 17 12.82 8.59 -4.80
N GLU A 18 12.95 7.31 -4.55
CA GLU A 18 11.89 6.51 -3.96
C GLU A 18 11.71 6.86 -2.48
N LYS A 19 10.45 7.03 -2.04
CA LYS A 19 10.16 7.39 -0.65
C LYS A 19 10.50 6.23 0.28
N ARG A 20 11.18 6.54 1.39
CA ARG A 20 11.53 5.59 2.44
C ARG A 20 10.49 5.60 3.57
N TYR A 21 10.27 4.44 4.16
CA TYR A 21 9.31 4.18 5.23
C TYR A 21 9.95 3.29 6.30
N LYS A 22 9.29 3.18 7.46
CA LYS A 22 9.70 2.26 8.52
C LYS A 22 8.88 0.99 8.44
N CYS A 23 9.54 -0.16 8.48
CA CYS A 23 8.87 -1.44 8.61
C CYS A 23 8.12 -1.48 9.94
N PRO A 24 6.80 -1.73 9.97
CA PRO A 24 6.01 -1.72 11.20
C PRO A 24 6.31 -2.91 12.11
N ASN A 25 7.03 -3.92 11.61
CA ASN A 25 7.42 -5.09 12.39
C ASN A 25 8.78 -4.91 13.10
N CYS A 26 9.78 -4.30 12.44
CA CYS A 26 11.15 -4.21 12.98
C CYS A 26 11.77 -2.81 12.97
N GLY A 27 11.07 -1.79 12.44
CA GLY A 27 11.59 -0.43 12.34
C GLY A 27 12.65 -0.21 11.26
N ALA A 28 13.08 -1.24 10.53
CA ALA A 28 14.04 -1.09 9.43
C ALA A 28 13.50 -0.15 8.34
N GLU A 29 14.42 0.58 7.71
CA GLU A 29 14.06 1.44 6.59
C GLU A 29 13.79 0.61 5.33
N ILE A 30 12.65 0.86 4.69
CA ILE A 30 12.14 0.11 3.54
C ILE A 30 11.58 1.08 2.50
N THR A 31 11.38 0.60 1.28
CA THR A 31 10.55 1.27 0.28
C THR A 31 9.33 0.40 -0.05
N LEU A 32 8.29 0.99 -0.64
CA LEU A 32 7.06 0.24 -0.99
C LEU A 32 7.22 -0.63 -2.24
N SER A 33 8.31 -0.48 -2.99
CA SER A 33 8.63 -1.36 -4.13
C SER A 33 9.22 -2.70 -3.69
N MET A 34 9.78 -2.79 -2.48
CA MET A 34 10.34 -4.02 -1.93
C MET A 34 9.24 -5.08 -1.73
N GLU A 35 9.52 -6.35 -2.06
CA GLU A 35 8.58 -7.44 -1.74
C GLU A 35 8.56 -7.73 -0.23
N ARG A 36 9.75 -7.74 0.40
CA ARG A 36 9.96 -8.07 1.80
C ARG A 36 10.92 -7.07 2.45
N CYS A 37 10.73 -6.85 3.74
CA CYS A 37 11.70 -6.13 4.56
C CYS A 37 13.02 -6.92 4.59
N PRO A 38 14.16 -6.32 4.22
CA PRO A 38 15.44 -7.01 4.18
C PRO A 38 15.96 -7.43 5.56
N ASN A 39 15.43 -6.83 6.64
CA ASN A 39 15.87 -7.11 8.00
C ASN A 39 15.05 -8.24 8.64
N CYS A 40 13.72 -8.19 8.57
CA CYS A 40 12.84 -9.14 9.27
C CYS A 40 12.00 -10.05 8.36
N GLY A 41 12.12 -9.91 7.04
CA GLY A 41 11.38 -10.73 6.08
C GLY A 41 9.88 -10.44 5.95
N THR A 42 9.33 -9.48 6.71
CA THR A 42 7.91 -9.07 6.60
C THR A 42 7.59 -8.66 5.17
N ARG A 43 6.53 -9.24 4.58
CA ARG A 43 6.02 -8.81 3.28
C ARG A 43 5.51 -7.37 3.35
N ILE A 44 6.03 -6.51 2.50
CA ILE A 44 5.71 -5.07 2.52
C ILE A 44 4.24 -4.83 2.20
N LYS A 45 3.68 -5.56 1.22
CA LYS A 45 2.24 -5.53 0.90
C LYS A 45 1.36 -5.86 2.11
N SER A 46 1.82 -6.73 3.00
CA SER A 46 1.08 -7.12 4.21
C SER A 46 1.04 -6.05 5.31
N MET A 47 1.76 -4.94 5.13
CA MET A 47 1.65 -3.76 5.99
C MET A 47 0.29 -3.06 5.85
N PHE A 48 -0.36 -3.22 4.70
CA PHE A 48 -1.67 -2.65 4.45
C PHE A 48 -2.74 -3.71 4.65
N ARG A 49 -3.67 -3.45 5.56
CA ARG A 49 -4.74 -4.39 5.90
C ARG A 49 -6.09 -3.70 5.99
N LYS A 50 -7.12 -4.42 5.59
CA LYS A 50 -8.52 -4.06 5.78
C LYS A 50 -9.13 -4.83 6.94
N LYS A 51 -9.95 -4.15 7.74
CA LYS A 51 -10.64 -4.75 8.89
C LYS A 51 -11.95 -5.36 8.43
N CYS A 52 -12.15 -6.65 8.70
CA CYS A 52 -13.42 -7.31 8.46
C CYS A 52 -14.53 -6.66 9.30
N PRO A 53 -15.63 -6.18 8.70
CA PRO A 53 -16.73 -5.56 9.45
C PRO A 53 -17.50 -6.57 10.31
N LYS A 54 -17.53 -7.85 9.91
CA LYS A 54 -18.23 -8.92 10.63
C LYS A 54 -17.49 -9.41 11.87
N CYS A 55 -16.18 -9.68 11.76
CA CYS A 55 -15.42 -10.33 12.85
C CYS A 55 -14.22 -9.52 13.36
N GLY A 56 -13.93 -8.37 12.77
CA GLY A 56 -12.84 -7.48 13.18
C GLY A 56 -11.42 -7.93 12.79
N ALA A 57 -11.24 -9.08 12.13
CA ALA A 57 -9.93 -9.56 11.68
C ALA A 57 -9.28 -8.61 10.66
N LEU A 58 -7.94 -8.51 10.69
CA LEU A 58 -7.17 -7.76 9.70
C LEU A 58 -6.78 -8.68 8.54
N ASN A 59 -7.20 -8.33 7.33
CA ASN A 59 -7.01 -9.13 6.12
C ASN A 59 -6.14 -8.35 5.11
N PRO A 60 -5.44 -9.02 4.19
CA PRO A 60 -4.82 -8.36 3.03
C PRO A 60 -5.80 -7.43 2.30
N LEU A 61 -5.32 -6.33 1.73
CA LEU A 61 -6.16 -5.37 1.01
C LEU A 61 -6.93 -6.02 -0.16
N ASP A 62 -6.29 -6.96 -0.84
CA ASP A 62 -6.76 -7.72 -1.99
C ASP A 62 -7.56 -8.97 -1.62
N ALA A 63 -7.77 -9.26 -0.32
CA ALA A 63 -8.54 -10.42 0.10
C ALA A 63 -10.00 -10.32 -0.35
N LYS A 64 -10.48 -11.28 -1.14
CA LYS A 64 -11.89 -11.35 -1.58
C LYS A 64 -12.83 -11.78 -0.45
N LYS A 65 -12.35 -12.67 0.42
CA LYS A 65 -13.07 -13.14 1.61
C LYS A 65 -12.22 -12.94 2.86
N CYS A 66 -12.87 -12.82 4.01
CA CYS A 66 -12.17 -12.78 5.28
C CYS A 66 -11.54 -14.14 5.58
N GLU A 67 -10.23 -14.16 5.77
CA GLU A 67 -9.43 -15.35 6.09
C GLU A 67 -9.87 -16.02 7.41
N LYS A 68 -10.54 -15.27 8.31
CA LYS A 68 -11.02 -15.77 9.60
C LYS A 68 -12.47 -16.27 9.58
N CYS A 69 -13.38 -15.59 8.89
CA CYS A 69 -14.82 -15.84 9.04
C CYS A 69 -15.59 -16.01 7.72
N GLY A 70 -14.89 -16.00 6.58
CA GLY A 70 -15.49 -16.17 5.26
C GLY A 70 -16.35 -15.01 4.77
N PHE A 71 -16.42 -13.90 5.52
CA PHE A 71 -17.16 -12.70 5.09
C PHE A 71 -16.71 -12.24 3.70
N ASP A 72 -17.65 -12.04 2.80
CA ASP A 72 -17.40 -11.68 1.42
C ASP A 72 -17.20 -10.16 1.27
N PHE A 73 -16.00 -9.74 0.89
CA PHE A 73 -15.68 -8.33 0.68
C PHE A 73 -16.13 -7.84 -0.69
N GLU A 74 -16.14 -8.70 -1.71
CA GLU A 74 -16.58 -8.32 -3.06
C GLU A 74 -18.08 -8.05 -3.07
N GLU A 75 -18.86 -8.89 -2.38
CA GLU A 75 -20.30 -8.67 -2.24
C GLU A 75 -20.61 -7.40 -1.44
N LEU A 76 -19.86 -7.14 -0.35
CA LEU A 76 -19.99 -5.88 0.40
C LEU A 76 -19.73 -4.67 -0.50
N GLU A 77 -18.67 -4.70 -1.31
CA GLU A 77 -18.30 -3.61 -2.21
C GLU A 77 -19.35 -3.40 -3.32
N ALA A 78 -19.88 -4.48 -3.90
CA ALA A 78 -20.96 -4.44 -4.88
C ALA A 78 -22.24 -3.79 -4.32
N MET A 79 -22.50 -3.96 -3.02
CA MET A 79 -23.63 -3.33 -2.33
C MET A 79 -23.32 -1.90 -1.81
N GLY A 80 -22.15 -1.32 -2.14
CA GLY A 80 -21.74 0.00 -1.65
C GLY A 80 -21.38 0.04 -0.16
N GLY A 81 -21.18 -1.12 0.46
CA GLY A 81 -20.75 -1.24 1.83
C GLY A 81 -19.29 -0.83 2.05
N LYS A 82 -18.97 -0.47 3.30
CA LYS A 82 -17.67 0.12 3.65
C LYS A 82 -16.83 -0.81 4.52
N THR A 83 -15.52 -0.75 4.31
CA THR A 83 -14.52 -1.45 5.13
C THR A 83 -13.61 -0.42 5.79
N TRP A 84 -13.17 -0.69 7.03
CA TRP A 84 -12.24 0.20 7.71
C TRP A 84 -10.80 -0.20 7.46
N TYR A 85 -9.98 0.78 7.13
CA TYR A 85 -8.55 0.67 6.94
C TYR A 85 -7.83 1.45 8.02
N ARG A 86 -6.68 0.94 8.47
CA ARG A 86 -5.80 1.65 9.41
C ARG A 86 -4.47 1.92 8.73
N CYS A 87 -4.08 3.19 8.65
CA CYS A 87 -2.78 3.56 8.12
C CYS A 87 -1.67 2.93 8.99
N PRO A 88 -0.77 2.10 8.44
CA PRO A 88 0.29 1.48 9.21
C PRO A 88 1.37 2.47 9.68
N ARG A 89 1.40 3.69 9.11
CA ARG A 89 2.36 4.74 9.48
C ARG A 89 1.87 5.63 10.61
N CYS A 90 0.63 6.13 10.54
CA CYS A 90 0.12 7.10 11.52
C CYS A 90 -1.13 6.63 12.29
N GLY A 91 -1.66 5.45 11.98
CA GLY A 91 -2.84 4.92 12.65
C GLY A 91 -4.17 5.52 12.21
N TYR A 92 -4.19 6.47 11.27
CA TYR A 92 -5.42 7.07 10.73
C TYR A 92 -6.40 6.01 10.25
N ARG A 93 -7.67 6.16 10.62
CA ARG A 93 -8.76 5.24 10.27
C ARG A 93 -9.58 5.86 9.14
N MET A 94 -9.82 5.09 8.08
CA MET A 94 -10.65 5.49 6.95
C MET A 94 -11.64 4.38 6.60
N ASP A 95 -12.81 4.74 6.12
CA ASP A 95 -13.90 3.83 5.73
C ASP A 95 -13.94 3.57 4.20
N TYR A 96 -12.92 4.02 3.47
CA TYR A 96 -12.75 3.85 2.03
C TYR A 96 -11.31 3.47 1.67
N TYR A 97 -11.12 2.81 0.52
CA TYR A 97 -9.77 2.60 -0.02
C TYR A 97 -9.24 3.91 -0.60
N ALA A 98 -8.14 4.41 -0.04
CA ALA A 98 -7.41 5.53 -0.59
C ALA A 98 -6.10 5.02 -1.19
N THR A 99 -5.58 5.69 -2.21
CA THR A 99 -4.19 5.51 -2.66
C THR A 99 -3.20 6.40 -1.89
N ARG A 100 -3.72 7.28 -1.03
CA ARG A 100 -2.93 8.14 -0.12
C ARG A 100 -3.66 8.35 1.21
N CYS A 101 -2.95 8.24 2.33
CA CYS A 101 -3.49 8.58 3.63
C CYS A 101 -3.72 10.10 3.72
N PRO A 102 -4.93 10.56 4.06
CA PRO A 102 -5.22 12.00 4.19
C PRO A 102 -4.51 12.63 5.39
N SER A 103 -4.18 11.84 6.42
CA SER A 103 -3.53 12.34 7.63
C SER A 103 -2.01 12.50 7.50
N CYS A 104 -1.29 11.54 6.89
CA CYS A 104 0.18 11.59 6.84
C CYS A 104 0.77 11.55 5.43
N GLY A 105 -0.07 11.46 4.40
CA GLY A 105 0.35 11.47 3.00
C GLY A 105 1.10 10.22 2.52
N ILE A 106 1.16 9.14 3.32
CA ILE A 106 1.71 7.86 2.83
C ILE A 106 0.88 7.38 1.66
N LYS A 107 1.53 6.95 0.58
CA LYS A 107 0.83 6.30 -0.54
C LYS A 107 0.66 4.81 -0.24
N PHE A 108 -0.50 4.30 -0.58
CA PHE A 108 -0.83 2.89 -0.57
C PHE A 108 -0.67 2.43 -2.02
N VAL A 109 0.55 1.99 -2.38
CA VAL A 109 0.88 1.41 -3.70
C VAL A 109 1.09 -0.08 -3.56
#